data_AF-A0A537N0E8-F1
#
_entry.id   AF-A0A537N0E8-F1
#
_cell.length_a   1.000
_cell.length_b   1.000
_cell.length_c   1.000
_cell.angle_alpha   90.00
_cell.angle_beta   90.00
_cell.angle_gamma   90.00
#
_symmetry.space_group_name_H-M   'P 1'
#
loop_
_entity.id
_entity.type
_entity.pdbx_description
1 polymer ?
#
loop_
_entity_poly.entity_id
_entity_poly.type
_entity_poly.pdbx_seq_one_letter_code
_entity_poly.pdbx_strand_id
1 'polypeptide(L)'
;MYVTLALDDNPDRANERLNDYLEQYYRQPAAAMRARQACYAGPGEGLTEWLQGYASAGTQHLVLRFAGDHVRHLETVAAIRGMLH
;
A
#
# COMPACT_ATOMS: atom_id res chain seq x y z
N MET A 1 -3.32 10.90 -5.03
CA MET A 1 -3.58 9.44 -5.20
C MET A 1 -3.78 8.80 -3.84
N TYR A 2 -4.74 7.89 -3.70
CA TYR A 2 -5.04 7.17 -2.45
C TYR A 2 -4.70 5.69 -2.62
N VAL A 3 -3.89 5.15 -1.72
CA VAL A 3 -3.38 3.77 -1.80
C VAL A 3 -3.70 3.04 -0.51
N THR A 4 -4.24 1.83 -0.62
CA THR A 4 -4.29 0.90 0.51
C THR A 4 -3.14 -0.08 0.39
N LEU A 5 -2.34 -0.24 1.44
CA LEU A 5 -1.16 -1.09 1.36
C LEU A 5 -0.95 -1.96 2.60
N ALA A 6 -0.39 -3.15 2.39
CA ALA A 6 0.07 -4.04 3.45
C ALA A 6 1.56 -4.34 3.21
N LEU A 7 2.40 -4.05 4.21
CA LEU A 7 3.83 -4.33 4.14
C LEU A 7 4.14 -5.63 4.86
N ASP A 8 4.88 -6.50 4.17
CA ASP A 8 5.40 -7.74 4.73
C ASP A 8 6.53 -8.27 3.81
N ASP A 9 7.59 -8.81 4.39
CA ASP A 9 8.69 -9.42 3.61
C ASP A 9 8.23 -10.69 2.87
N ASN A 10 7.12 -11.30 3.31
CA ASN A 10 6.45 -12.36 2.58
C ASN A 10 5.25 -11.77 1.79
N PRO A 11 5.32 -11.76 0.45
CA PRO A 11 4.23 -11.23 -0.39
C PRO A 11 2.88 -11.92 -0.19
N ASP A 12 2.86 -13.23 0.09
CA ASP A 12 1.61 -13.97 0.28
C ASP A 12 0.90 -13.50 1.55
N ARG A 13 1.63 -13.36 2.67
CA ARG A 13 1.09 -12.79 3.91
C ARG A 13 0.61 -11.36 3.75
N ALA A 14 1.34 -10.54 2.98
CA ALA A 14 0.89 -9.18 2.67
C ALA A 14 -0.43 -9.19 1.88
N ASN A 15 -0.56 -10.09 0.91
CA ASN A 15 -1.76 -10.21 0.09
C ASN A 15 -2.96 -10.71 0.90
N GLU A 16 -2.79 -11.73 1.74
CA GLU A 16 -3.82 -12.21 2.67
C GLU A 16 -4.28 -11.06 3.57
N ARG A 17 -3.36 -10.37 4.23
CA ARG A 17 -3.67 -9.25 5.13
C ARG A 17 -4.42 -8.12 4.41
N LEU A 18 -4.01 -7.77 3.19
CA LEU A 18 -4.67 -6.74 2.40
C LEU A 18 -6.08 -7.18 2.00
N ASN A 19 -6.25 -8.43 1.58
CA ASN A 19 -7.56 -8.95 1.18
C ASN A 19 -8.53 -8.98 2.37
N ASP A 20 -8.09 -9.51 3.51
CA ASP A 20 -8.87 -9.55 4.75
C ASP A 20 -9.32 -8.14 5.16
N TYR A 21 -8.39 -7.17 5.12
CA TYR A 21 -8.70 -5.78 5.43
C TYR A 21 -9.76 -5.21 4.49
N LEU A 22 -9.60 -5.39 3.17
CA LEU A 22 -10.53 -4.85 2.18
C LEU A 22 -11.93 -5.44 2.34
N GLU A 23 -12.03 -6.75 2.59
CA GLU A 23 -13.30 -7.44 2.76
C GLU A 23 -14.02 -7.03 4.05
N GLN A 24 -13.28 -6.87 5.15
CA GLN A 24 -13.84 -6.40 6.42
C GLN A 24 -14.28 -4.94 6.34
N TYR A 25 -13.46 -4.08 5.73
CA TYR A 25 -13.71 -2.64 5.66
C TYR A 25 -14.83 -2.27 4.68
N TYR A 26 -14.79 -2.83 3.46
CA TYR A 26 -15.76 -2.50 2.41
C TYR A 26 -16.96 -3.44 2.35
N ARG A 27 -16.94 -4.57 3.06
CA ARG A 27 -17.98 -5.61 2.99
C ARG A 27 -18.23 -6.07 1.54
N GLN A 28 -17.16 -6.18 0.76
CA GLN A 28 -17.14 -6.57 -0.64
C GLN A 28 -15.91 -7.43 -0.92
N PRO A 29 -15.94 -8.36 -1.91
CA PRO A 29 -14.78 -9.19 -2.23
C PRO A 29 -13.52 -8.37 -2.53
N ALA A 30 -12.36 -8.80 -2.00
CA ALA A 30 -11.10 -8.06 -2.17
C ALA A 30 -10.77 -7.83 -3.65
N ALA A 31 -10.98 -8.84 -4.49
CA ALA A 31 -10.75 -8.74 -5.94
C ALA A 31 -11.54 -7.60 -6.59
N ALA A 32 -12.80 -7.37 -6.17
CA ALA A 32 -13.62 -6.28 -6.68
C ALA A 32 -13.10 -4.90 -6.26
N MET A 33 -12.52 -4.79 -5.07
CA MET A 33 -11.91 -3.55 -4.59
C MET A 33 -10.57 -3.28 -5.29
N ARG A 34 -9.72 -4.30 -5.41
CA ARG A 34 -8.40 -4.21 -6.06
C ARG A 34 -8.49 -3.86 -7.56
N ALA A 35 -9.58 -4.24 -8.22
CA ALA A 35 -9.83 -3.86 -9.62
C ALA A 35 -10.14 -2.36 -9.80
N ARG A 36 -10.48 -1.63 -8.73
CA ARG A 36 -10.94 -0.24 -8.79
C ARG A 36 -10.10 0.74 -7.98
N GLN A 37 -9.34 0.24 -7.01
CA GLN A 37 -8.56 1.03 -6.07
C GLN A 37 -7.08 0.69 -6.19
N ALA A 38 -6.22 1.69 -6.01
CA ALA A 38 -4.79 1.46 -5.94
C ALA A 38 -4.45 0.70 -4.65
N CYS A 39 -3.86 -0.48 -4.83
CA CYS A 39 -3.61 -1.44 -3.78
C CYS A 39 -2.19 -2.01 -3.92
N TYR A 40 -1.43 -2.05 -2.83
CA TYR A 40 -0.10 -2.64 -2.80
C TYR A 40 0.03 -3.67 -1.66
N ALA A 41 0.57 -4.84 -1.95
CA ALA A 41 0.86 -5.86 -0.94
C ALA A 41 2.23 -6.48 -1.24
N GLY A 42 3.18 -6.29 -0.33
CA GLY A 42 4.53 -6.83 -0.50
C GLY A 42 5.58 -6.11 0.35
N PRO A 43 6.86 -6.34 0.06
CA PRO A 43 7.98 -5.74 0.78
C PRO A 43 8.09 -4.22 0.58
N GLY A 44 8.73 -3.53 1.51
CA GLY A 44 8.93 -2.07 1.43
C GLY A 44 9.70 -1.61 0.18
N GLU A 45 10.69 -2.37 -0.27
CA GLU A 45 11.48 -2.06 -1.46
C GLU A 45 10.62 -1.99 -2.73
N GLY A 46 9.71 -2.97 -2.90
CA GLY A 46 8.79 -2.98 -4.03
C GLY A 46 7.75 -1.86 -3.96
N LEU A 47 7.38 -1.40 -2.76
CA LEU A 47 6.48 -0.24 -2.61
C LEU A 47 7.16 1.03 -3.14
N THR A 48 8.45 1.23 -2.85
CA THR A 48 9.20 2.40 -3.32
C THR A 48 9.23 2.46 -4.84
N GLU A 49 9.59 1.37 -5.50
CA GLU A 49 9.60 1.30 -6.98
C GLU A 49 8.20 1.57 -7.55
N TRP A 50 7.17 0.96 -6.96
CA TRP A 50 5.79 1.13 -7.39
C TRP A 50 5.31 2.59 -7.24
N LEU A 51 5.60 3.25 -6.11
CA LEU A 51 5.27 4.67 -5.89
C LEU A 51 6.07 5.60 -6.79
N GLN A 52 7.33 5.28 -7.09
CA GLN A 52 8.18 6.09 -7.98
C GLN A 52 7.57 6.19 -9.39
N GLY A 53 6.90 5.14 -9.88
CA GLY A 53 6.17 5.17 -11.14
C GLY A 53 5.08 6.27 -11.17
N TYR A 54 4.33 6.42 -10.07
CA TYR A 54 3.31 7.46 -9.96
C TYR A 54 3.89 8.86 -9.75
N ALA A 55 4.96 8.98 -8.97
CA ALA A 55 5.68 10.24 -8.77
C ALA A 55 6.23 10.76 -10.11
N SER A 56 6.88 9.88 -10.89
CA SER A 56 7.42 10.18 -12.23
C SER A 56 6.32 10.58 -13.22
N ALA A 57 5.10 10.07 -13.04
CA ALA A 57 3.92 10.46 -13.82
C ALA A 57 3.27 11.78 -13.34
N GLY A 58 3.88 12.49 -12.39
CA GLY A 58 3.43 13.80 -11.91
C GLY A 58 2.55 13.77 -10.67
N THR A 59 2.44 12.64 -9.97
CA THR A 59 1.69 12.57 -8.71
C THR A 59 2.44 13.29 -7.60
N GLN A 60 1.90 14.43 -7.13
CA GLN A 60 2.53 15.23 -6.06
C GLN A 60 2.01 14.89 -4.65
N HIS A 61 0.84 14.26 -4.55
CA HIS A 61 0.22 13.95 -3.26
C HIS A 61 -0.19 12.48 -3.20
N LEU A 62 0.36 11.77 -2.21
CA LEU A 62 0.08 10.38 -1.90
C LEU A 62 -0.58 10.31 -0.52
N VAL A 63 -1.75 9.68 -0.47
CA VAL A 63 -2.45 9.34 0.78
C VAL A 63 -2.34 7.84 0.95
N LEU A 64 -1.64 7.40 1.99
CA LEU A 64 -1.38 6.00 2.25
C LEU A 64 -2.23 5.52 3.42
N ARG A 65 -3.01 4.47 3.19
CA ARG A 65 -3.75 3.74 4.22
C ARG A 65 -3.12 2.39 4.40
N PHE A 66 -2.79 2.05 5.64
CA PHE A 66 -2.16 0.78 5.93
C PHE A 66 -3.17 -0.26 6.42
N ALA A 67 -3.19 -1.40 5.76
CA ALA A 67 -3.90 -2.59 6.22
C ALA A 67 -3.00 -3.34 7.22
N GLY A 68 -3.19 -3.13 8.52
CA GLY A 68 -2.43 -3.79 9.59
C GLY A 68 -1.99 -2.86 10.72
N ASP A 69 -0.78 -3.05 11.25
CA ASP A 69 -0.25 -2.24 12.35
C ASP A 69 0.09 -0.82 11.88
N HIS A 70 -0.71 0.15 12.33
CA HIS A 70 -0.63 1.52 11.85
C HIS A 70 0.66 2.23 12.31
N VAL A 71 1.24 1.84 13.45
CA VAL A 71 2.42 2.52 14.03
C VAL A 71 3.70 2.09 13.33
N ARG A 72 3.90 0.79 13.17
CA ARG A 72 5.07 0.25 12.45
C ARG A 72 5.12 0.72 10.99
N HIS A 73 3.95 0.84 10.35
CA HIS A 73 3.89 1.26 8.96
C HIS A 73 4.14 2.77 8.76
N LEU A 74 3.81 3.61 9.75
CA LEU A 74 4.10 5.04 9.71
C LEU A 74 5.62 5.32 9.73
N GLU A 75 6.39 4.57 10.53
CA GLU A 75 7.86 4.67 10.56
C GLU A 75 8.49 4.28 9.20
N THR A 76 7.99 3.23 8.55
CA THR A 76 8.47 2.81 7.23
C THR A 76 8.21 3.87 6.15
N VAL A 77 7.05 4.52 6.16
CA VAL A 77 6.75 5.58 5.17
C VAL A 77 7.49 6.87 5.43
N ALA A 78 7.78 7.21 6.70
CA ALA A 78 8.64 8.33 7.01
C ALA A 78 10.04 8.17 6.38
N ALA A 79 10.57 6.93 6.34
CA ALA A 79 11.83 6.63 5.67
C ALA A 79 11.72 6.76 4.13
N ILE A 80 10.60 6.36 3.53
CA ILE A 80 10.36 6.44 2.07
C ILE A 80 10.28 7.91 1.60
N ARG A 81 9.69 8.82 2.39
CA ARG A 81 9.58 10.24 2.02
C ARG A 81 10.94 10.90 1.72
N GLY A 82 12.01 10.46 2.38
CA GLY A 82 13.36 10.97 2.13
C GLY A 82 13.98 10.50 0.79
N MET A 83 13.39 9.50 0.14
CA MET A 83 13.89 8.86 -1.09
C MET A 83 13.14 9.28 -2.35
N LEU A 84 11.96 9.92 -2.20
CA LEU A 84 11.17 10.44 -3.31
C LEU A 84 11.67 11.85 -3.67
N HIS A 85 12.42 11.98 -4.77
CA HIS A 85 12.93 13.23 -5.33
C HIS A 85 12.02 13.78 -6.43
#